data_AF-A0A2T7EG70-F1
#
_entry.id   AF-A0A2T7EG70-F1
#
_cell.length_a   1.000
_cell.length_b   1.000
_cell.length_c   1.000
_cell.angle_alpha   90.00
_cell.angle_beta   90.00
_cell.angle_gamma   90.00
#
_symmetry.space_group_name_H-M   'P 1'
#
loop_
_entity.id
_entity.type
_entity.pdbx_description
1 polymer ?
#
loop_
_entity_poly.entity_id
_entity_poly.type
_entity_poly.pdbx_seq_one_letter_code
_entity_poly.pdbx_strand_id
1 'polypeptide(L)'
;MGAEPERDGEEQRRPFLSSSSSSPPASAAAEQQYQFLGHSSSSVLRGVGGGGGLRWGGPEVSADEVRSAASFSSAAGFCPPPPQAPAPLGDRVYPYPPSIHSAVLSPSASHAPSSPHPNEELAIVPQGLYPYGGGGGGYQPSESVARDVLDEVEIRQLLIDHVGHRCCWGSRPALMWNITSIEDCNVYVGTLETFIEERDIVTKKEPYESGKIDGRDKGPVLGVWELDLRSEFPLLFVPEKEVMVKIPHSEVIEKCSDCEGRGEKPCPTCNAGQEHGFYKANQMTRCSACHGRGLLAHQDGSDSVCGMCNGKGMLPCIACGSRGLVTCNTCTGYGSLLAQSIAHVRWKTLSARKVSATRGAASVPEEVFHRAKGVQLCNIQAYQCTPAFFADSYPLNQFSSEVITSRLPVPPPARVISERHIISVVPVTRVTMAHRKQSFSFYVVGYSRDVFIRDYPSKFCWGLCCCFEWLGK
;
A
#
# COMPACT_ATOMS: atom_id res chain seq x y z
N MET A 1 15.22 85.78 12.86
CA MET A 1 15.29 86.41 11.54
C MET A 1 15.27 85.31 10.50
N GLY A 2 14.40 85.29 9.50
CA GLY A 2 12.93 85.37 9.50
C GLY A 2 12.44 84.08 8.80
N ALA A 3 11.19 83.82 8.50
CA ALA A 3 9.89 84.37 8.81
C ALA A 3 8.91 83.24 8.40
N GLU A 4 7.91 82.98 9.23
CA GLU A 4 6.75 82.11 8.97
C GLU A 4 5.82 82.75 7.87
N PRO A 5 4.59 82.27 7.52
CA PRO A 5 3.75 81.25 8.19
C PRO A 5 2.80 80.36 7.34
N GLU A 6 2.24 79.38 8.05
CA GLU A 6 0.84 78.91 8.09
C GLU A 6 -0.08 78.94 6.85
N ARG A 7 -0.77 77.81 6.62
CA ARG A 7 -2.23 77.72 6.87
C ARG A 7 -2.79 76.28 6.89
N ASP A 8 -3.55 75.99 7.96
CA ASP A 8 -4.73 75.11 8.17
C ASP A 8 -4.75 73.71 7.50
N GLY A 9 -5.02 72.59 8.17
CA GLY A 9 -5.81 72.33 9.38
C GLY A 9 -6.99 71.40 9.02
N GLU A 10 -6.99 70.16 9.55
CA GLU A 10 -8.15 69.29 9.90
C GLU A 10 -9.23 68.98 8.81
N GLU A 11 -9.91 67.83 8.65
CA GLU A 11 -10.18 66.65 9.48
C GLU A 11 -10.94 65.60 8.59
N GLN A 12 -10.79 64.32 8.93
CA GLN A 12 -11.71 63.16 8.72
C GLN A 12 -12.65 63.05 7.49
N ARG A 13 -12.57 61.89 6.80
CA ARG A 13 -13.59 60.81 6.76
C ARG A 13 -13.27 59.76 5.68
N ARG A 14 -13.35 58.47 6.04
CA ARG A 14 -13.46 57.30 5.15
C ARG A 14 -14.74 57.38 4.29
N PRO A 15 -15.06 56.41 3.40
CA PRO A 15 -14.28 55.67 2.39
C PRO A 15 -14.90 55.79 0.98
N PHE A 16 -14.17 55.42 -0.09
CA PHE A 16 -14.80 55.08 -1.37
C PHE A 16 -14.35 53.71 -1.88
N LEU A 17 -15.37 52.95 -2.23
CA LEU A 17 -15.41 51.65 -2.89
C LEU A 17 -14.65 51.69 -4.22
N SER A 18 -14.09 50.56 -4.65
CA SER A 18 -14.60 49.81 -5.81
C SER A 18 -13.74 48.57 -6.11
N SER A 19 -14.45 47.43 -6.22
CA SER A 19 -14.31 46.35 -7.22
C SER A 19 -12.93 45.67 -7.41
N SER A 20 -12.79 44.35 -7.54
CA SER A 20 -13.71 43.23 -7.71
C SER A 20 -12.85 42.00 -8.01
N SER A 21 -13.10 40.86 -7.37
CA SER A 21 -13.07 39.54 -8.03
C SER A 21 -13.47 38.46 -7.02
N SER A 22 -14.74 38.09 -7.08
CA SER A 22 -15.34 36.97 -6.35
C SER A 22 -15.07 35.65 -7.07
N SER A 23 -14.66 34.64 -6.30
CA SER A 23 -14.71 33.21 -6.61
C SER A 23 -15.13 32.46 -5.33
N PRO A 24 -15.73 31.25 -5.44
CA PRO A 24 -16.92 30.83 -4.68
C PRO A 24 -16.63 30.21 -3.30
N PRO A 25 -17.68 30.02 -2.46
CA PRO A 25 -17.51 29.54 -1.09
C PRO A 25 -17.13 28.06 -1.03
N ALA A 26 -16.20 27.76 -0.11
CA ALA A 26 -15.85 26.42 0.31
C ALA A 26 -17.08 25.71 0.88
N SER A 27 -17.46 24.60 0.24
CA SER A 27 -18.44 23.65 0.75
C SER A 27 -17.88 22.93 1.97
N ALA A 28 -18.70 22.90 3.03
CA ALA A 28 -18.46 22.22 4.29
C ALA A 28 -18.02 20.75 4.08
N ALA A 29 -16.82 20.44 4.57
CA ALA A 29 -16.39 19.07 4.79
C ALA A 29 -17.10 18.54 6.04
N ALA A 30 -17.87 17.46 5.87
CA ALA A 30 -18.41 16.69 6.97
C ALA A 30 -17.24 16.03 7.73
N GLU A 31 -17.00 16.48 8.95
CA GLU A 31 -16.16 15.80 9.92
C GLU A 31 -16.83 14.47 10.32
N GLN A 32 -16.27 13.34 9.87
CA GLN A 32 -16.60 12.03 10.42
C GLN A 32 -15.70 11.74 11.62
N GLN A 33 -16.31 11.87 12.78
CA GLN A 33 -15.76 11.65 14.11
C GLN A 33 -15.55 10.14 14.36
N TYR A 34 -14.29 9.69 14.36
CA TYR A 34 -13.92 8.35 14.82
C TYR A 34 -13.97 8.31 16.36
N GLN A 35 -14.97 7.62 16.91
CA GLN A 35 -15.04 7.32 18.34
C GLN A 35 -14.06 6.20 18.71
N PHE A 36 -13.15 6.52 19.62
CA PHE A 36 -12.41 5.58 20.46
C PHE A 36 -13.38 4.72 21.28
N LEU A 37 -13.20 3.40 21.27
CA LEU A 37 -13.71 2.52 22.32
C LEU A 37 -12.57 1.66 22.86
N GLY A 38 -12.08 2.06 24.04
CA GLY A 38 -11.24 1.27 24.92
C GLY A 38 -12.07 0.39 25.85
N HIS A 39 -11.47 -0.72 26.22
CA HIS A 39 -11.89 -1.79 27.13
C HIS A 39 -12.67 -1.36 28.40
N SER A 40 -13.66 -2.16 28.82
CA SER A 40 -13.50 -3.17 29.89
C SER A 40 -14.84 -3.62 30.53
N SER A 41 -14.81 -4.86 31.04
CA SER A 41 -15.56 -5.38 32.20
C SER A 41 -16.95 -6.00 31.96
N SER A 42 -16.96 -7.35 32.00
CA SER A 42 -18.15 -8.17 32.19
C SER A 42 -18.51 -8.26 33.68
N SER A 43 -19.80 -8.39 33.87
CA SER A 43 -20.66 -8.28 35.05
C SER A 43 -20.41 -9.26 36.19
N VAL A 44 -20.49 -8.72 37.42
CA VAL A 44 -20.76 -9.42 38.68
C VAL A 44 -22.27 -9.47 38.91
N LEU A 45 -22.82 -10.66 39.20
CA LEU A 45 -24.12 -10.82 39.84
C LEU A 45 -23.94 -11.23 41.32
N ARG A 46 -24.82 -10.63 42.13
CA ARG A 46 -25.15 -10.82 43.57
C ARG A 46 -25.05 -12.29 44.05
N GLY A 47 -24.80 -12.64 45.30
CA GLY A 47 -24.68 -11.90 46.57
C GLY A 47 -24.89 -12.86 47.75
N VAL A 48 -24.50 -12.40 48.96
CA VAL A 48 -24.90 -12.85 50.31
C VAL A 48 -24.25 -14.11 50.91
N GLY A 49 -23.59 -13.92 52.07
CA GLY A 49 -23.82 -14.81 53.24
C GLY A 49 -22.60 -15.52 53.88
N GLY A 50 -21.95 -14.84 54.83
CA GLY A 50 -21.56 -15.34 56.17
C GLY A 50 -20.86 -16.70 56.38
N GLY A 51 -19.67 -16.62 56.99
CA GLY A 51 -19.39 -17.32 58.27
C GLY A 51 -18.70 -18.70 58.25
N GLY A 52 -17.54 -18.76 58.92
CA GLY A 52 -17.19 -19.88 59.80
C GLY A 52 -16.27 -21.00 59.27
N GLY A 53 -14.99 -20.94 59.69
CA GLY A 53 -14.37 -21.98 60.52
C GLY A 53 -13.96 -23.34 59.93
N LEU A 54 -12.72 -23.72 60.31
CA LEU A 54 -12.17 -25.09 60.49
C LEU A 54 -11.71 -25.81 59.20
N ARG A 55 -10.67 -26.67 59.15
CA ARG A 55 -9.47 -27.05 59.95
C ARG A 55 -8.90 -28.29 59.19
N TRP A 56 -7.57 -28.43 59.04
CA TRP A 56 -6.78 -29.63 58.61
C TRP A 56 -6.91 -30.09 57.14
N GLY A 57 -5.85 -30.53 56.45
CA GLY A 57 -4.47 -30.79 56.84
C GLY A 57 -3.62 -31.06 55.58
N GLY A 58 -2.30 -30.92 55.71
CA GLY A 58 -1.31 -31.37 54.71
C GLY A 58 -1.18 -32.91 54.67
N PRO A 59 -0.18 -33.50 53.97
CA PRO A 59 1.16 -32.94 53.79
C PRO A 59 1.75 -33.00 52.38
N GLU A 60 2.93 -32.39 52.31
CA GLU A 60 3.92 -32.25 51.24
C GLU A 60 4.53 -33.57 50.73
N VAL A 61 5.47 -33.41 49.78
CA VAL A 61 6.62 -34.26 49.34
C VAL A 61 6.49 -34.55 47.83
N SER A 62 7.50 -34.54 46.96
CA SER A 62 8.85 -33.94 46.79
C SER A 62 9.38 -34.56 45.48
N ALA A 63 10.39 -33.94 44.85
CA ALA A 63 11.07 -34.42 43.65
C ALA A 63 12.02 -35.62 43.89
N ASP A 64 12.58 -36.11 42.76
CA ASP A 64 13.47 -37.27 42.50
C ASP A 64 12.71 -38.55 42.09
N GLU A 65 13.02 -39.27 41.01
CA GLU A 65 14.34 -39.76 40.60
C GLU A 65 14.39 -40.21 39.11
N VAL A 66 15.61 -40.19 38.57
CA VAL A 66 16.06 -40.48 37.19
C VAL A 66 16.43 -41.98 37.05
N ARG A 67 16.40 -42.55 35.82
CA ARG A 67 17.54 -43.29 35.17
C ARG A 67 17.17 -44.54 34.33
N SER A 68 17.55 -44.49 33.03
CA SER A 68 18.14 -45.54 32.15
C SER A 68 17.43 -46.89 31.93
N ALA A 69 17.67 -47.70 30.88
CA ALA A 69 18.48 -47.69 29.67
C ALA A 69 17.98 -48.81 28.71
N ALA A 70 18.31 -48.64 27.43
CA ALA A 70 18.76 -49.65 26.45
C ALA A 70 18.06 -51.02 26.30
N SER A 71 17.58 -51.24 25.08
CA SER A 71 17.88 -52.37 24.18
C SER A 71 17.68 -53.81 24.66
N PHE A 72 16.70 -54.51 24.07
CA PHE A 72 16.86 -55.92 23.67
C PHE A 72 16.10 -56.23 22.37
N SER A 73 16.74 -57.05 21.54
CA SER A 73 16.25 -57.61 20.29
C SER A 73 15.86 -59.07 20.48
N SER A 74 14.82 -59.49 19.76
CA SER A 74 14.51 -60.85 19.24
C SER A 74 14.08 -61.97 20.20
N ALA A 75 12.82 -62.42 20.12
CA ALA A 75 12.42 -63.62 19.36
C ALA A 75 10.94 -64.05 19.59
N ALA A 76 10.22 -64.19 18.46
CA ALA A 76 9.15 -65.14 18.09
C ALA A 76 7.98 -65.50 19.03
N GLY A 77 6.73 -65.33 18.52
CA GLY A 77 5.59 -66.15 18.96
C GLY A 77 4.17 -65.58 18.76
N PHE A 78 3.69 -65.53 17.50
CA PHE A 78 2.30 -65.63 17.01
C PHE A 78 1.11 -64.89 17.66
N CYS A 79 0.47 -64.00 16.86
CA CYS A 79 -1.00 -63.88 16.72
C CYS A 79 -1.36 -63.25 15.34
N PRO A 80 -2.55 -63.54 14.76
CA PRO A 80 -2.84 -63.50 13.31
C PRO A 80 -3.24 -62.11 12.75
N PRO A 81 -3.29 -61.91 11.41
CA PRO A 81 -3.45 -60.58 10.82
C PRO A 81 -4.92 -60.14 10.79
N PRO A 82 -5.22 -58.84 11.06
CA PRO A 82 -6.50 -58.26 10.71
C PRO A 82 -6.56 -57.86 9.22
N PRO A 83 -7.78 -57.79 8.64
CA PRO A 83 -8.00 -57.70 7.20
C PRO A 83 -7.50 -56.40 6.58
N GLN A 84 -6.99 -56.50 5.36
CA GLN A 84 -6.55 -55.39 4.51
C GLN A 84 -7.70 -54.39 4.31
N ALA A 85 -7.46 -53.14 4.73
CA ALA A 85 -8.32 -52.01 4.40
C ALA A 85 -8.08 -51.60 2.92
N PRO A 86 -9.13 -51.30 2.15
CA PRO A 86 -9.02 -50.93 0.75
C PRO A 86 -8.35 -49.56 0.59
N ALA A 87 -7.60 -49.41 -0.51
CA ALA A 87 -6.92 -48.17 -0.92
C ALA A 87 -7.87 -46.97 -0.92
N PRO A 88 -7.44 -45.77 -0.47
CA PRO A 88 -8.29 -44.60 -0.54
C PRO A 88 -8.32 -44.05 -1.98
N LEU A 89 -9.33 -44.47 -2.73
CA LEU A 89 -10.00 -43.64 -3.71
C LEU A 89 -10.75 -42.54 -2.95
N GLY A 90 -10.45 -41.27 -3.23
CA GLY A 90 -11.17 -40.18 -2.58
C GLY A 90 -10.60 -38.81 -2.88
N ASP A 91 -10.86 -38.34 -4.10
CA ASP A 91 -10.98 -36.92 -4.42
C ASP A 91 -11.73 -36.19 -3.31
N ARG A 92 -11.06 -35.24 -2.65
CA ARG A 92 -11.70 -34.21 -1.84
C ARG A 92 -11.39 -32.85 -2.46
N VAL A 93 -12.18 -32.56 -3.49
CA VAL A 93 -12.84 -31.29 -3.79
C VAL A 93 -12.26 -30.08 -3.07
N TYR A 94 -11.28 -29.42 -3.71
CA TYR A 94 -11.20 -27.97 -3.64
C TYR A 94 -12.29 -27.42 -4.58
N PRO A 95 -13.17 -26.50 -4.16
CA PRO A 95 -14.25 -26.00 -5.00
C PRO A 95 -13.77 -25.07 -6.14
N TYR A 96 -12.47 -25.01 -6.43
CA TYR A 96 -11.92 -24.12 -7.45
C TYR A 96 -10.83 -24.82 -8.26
N PRO A 97 -10.77 -24.59 -9.58
CA PRO A 97 -9.77 -25.19 -10.46
C PRO A 97 -8.35 -24.81 -10.02
N PRO A 98 -7.36 -25.71 -10.21
CA PRO A 98 -5.96 -25.39 -9.93
C PRO A 98 -5.58 -24.14 -10.71
N SER A 99 -4.93 -23.19 -10.03
CA SER A 99 -4.41 -21.98 -10.68
C SER A 99 -3.63 -22.35 -11.93
N ILE A 100 -3.99 -21.73 -13.05
CA ILE A 100 -3.30 -21.82 -14.34
C ILE A 100 -1.79 -21.48 -14.25
N HIS A 101 -1.35 -20.92 -13.12
CA HIS A 101 0.03 -20.57 -12.80
C HIS A 101 0.92 -21.77 -12.44
N SER A 102 0.36 -22.93 -12.07
CA SER A 102 1.17 -24.13 -11.83
C SER A 102 1.97 -24.58 -13.07
N ALA A 103 1.48 -24.23 -14.26
CA ALA A 103 2.18 -24.50 -15.53
C ALA A 103 3.39 -23.57 -15.77
N VAL A 104 3.46 -22.41 -15.11
CA VAL A 104 4.59 -21.47 -15.24
C VAL A 104 5.78 -21.91 -14.37
N LEU A 105 5.57 -22.82 -13.42
CA LEU A 105 6.58 -23.33 -12.50
C LEU A 105 7.20 -24.68 -12.92
N SER A 106 6.86 -25.20 -14.11
CA SER A 106 7.40 -26.48 -14.61
C SER A 106 8.45 -26.27 -15.70
N PRO A 107 9.68 -26.77 -15.57
CA PRO A 107 10.69 -26.67 -16.62
C PRO A 107 10.35 -27.67 -17.73
N SER A 108 9.95 -27.15 -18.89
CA SER A 108 9.78 -27.97 -20.10
C SER A 108 11.12 -28.06 -20.85
N ALA A 109 11.58 -29.28 -21.11
CA ALA A 109 12.78 -29.56 -21.91
C ALA A 109 12.44 -29.55 -23.40
N SER A 110 13.07 -28.70 -24.22
CA SER A 110 13.33 -28.98 -25.64
C SER A 110 14.39 -28.04 -26.27
N HIS A 111 15.39 -28.70 -26.85
CA HIS A 111 16.40 -28.35 -27.87
C HIS A 111 16.48 -26.97 -28.56
N ALA A 112 17.74 -26.52 -28.69
CA ALA A 112 18.29 -25.29 -29.29
C ALA A 112 18.13 -25.15 -30.83
N PRO A 113 18.50 -23.98 -31.41
CA PRO A 113 19.87 -23.85 -31.93
C PRO A 113 20.56 -22.48 -31.69
N SER A 114 21.89 -22.53 -31.75
CA SER A 114 22.91 -21.55 -31.38
C SER A 114 23.26 -20.50 -32.46
N SER A 115 23.56 -19.25 -32.05
CA SER A 115 24.58 -18.39 -32.68
C SER A 115 25.05 -17.26 -31.71
N PRO A 116 26.23 -16.66 -31.94
CA PRO A 116 27.08 -16.11 -30.87
C PRO A 116 26.99 -14.58 -30.76
N HIS A 117 27.04 -14.02 -29.54
CA HIS A 117 27.83 -12.83 -29.18
C HIS A 117 27.73 -12.57 -27.65
N PRO A 118 28.79 -12.04 -27.01
CA PRO A 118 28.97 -12.12 -25.56
C PRO A 118 28.44 -10.87 -24.87
N ASN A 119 27.62 -11.04 -23.84
CA ASN A 119 27.43 -10.04 -22.79
C ASN A 119 27.40 -10.79 -21.45
N GLU A 120 28.31 -10.41 -20.56
CA GLU A 120 28.47 -10.93 -19.22
C GLU A 120 27.25 -10.59 -18.35
N GLU A 121 26.47 -11.60 -17.99
CA GLU A 121 25.52 -11.51 -16.89
C GLU A 121 25.55 -12.85 -16.12
N LEU A 122 25.87 -12.77 -14.83
CA LEU A 122 26.16 -13.91 -13.96
C LEU A 122 24.90 -14.76 -13.75
N ALA A 123 24.91 -15.96 -14.34
CA ALA A 123 23.85 -16.94 -14.21
C ALA A 123 23.77 -17.53 -12.79
N ILE A 124 22.58 -17.49 -12.22
CA ILE A 124 22.19 -18.14 -10.96
C ILE A 124 22.06 -19.65 -11.22
N VAL A 125 22.87 -20.45 -10.53
CA VAL A 125 22.77 -21.92 -10.54
C VAL A 125 21.76 -22.37 -9.48
N PRO A 126 20.72 -23.16 -9.83
CA PRO A 126 19.87 -23.81 -8.83
C PRO A 126 20.57 -25.09 -8.35
N GLN A 127 21.02 -25.12 -7.09
CA GLN A 127 21.47 -26.37 -6.46
C GLN A 127 20.31 -26.99 -5.68
N GLY A 128 19.83 -28.13 -6.17
CA GLY A 128 19.00 -29.07 -5.44
C GLY A 128 19.72 -30.40 -5.21
N LEU A 129 19.42 -31.00 -4.06
CA LEU A 129 19.61 -32.38 -3.61
C LEU A 129 21.03 -32.89 -3.25
N TYR A 130 21.19 -33.22 -1.96
CA TYR A 130 22.29 -34.00 -1.38
C TYR A 130 22.42 -35.40 -2.02
N PRO A 131 23.65 -35.95 -2.08
CA PRO A 131 23.96 -37.09 -1.21
C PRO A 131 25.39 -37.07 -0.62
N TYR A 132 25.55 -37.86 0.46
CA TYR A 132 26.78 -38.13 1.23
C TYR A 132 28.01 -38.48 0.37
N GLY A 133 29.19 -37.98 0.78
CA GLY A 133 30.49 -38.52 0.37
C GLY A 133 31.63 -37.49 0.49
N GLY A 134 32.52 -37.68 1.47
CA GLY A 134 33.60 -36.75 1.79
C GLY A 134 34.70 -36.64 0.74
N GLY A 135 35.33 -35.46 0.70
CA GLY A 135 36.53 -35.18 -0.06
C GLY A 135 36.88 -33.69 0.09
N GLY A 136 37.89 -33.39 0.88
CA GLY A 136 38.32 -32.01 1.16
C GLY A 136 38.73 -31.28 -0.12
N GLY A 137 37.99 -30.24 -0.45
CA GLY A 137 38.34 -29.23 -1.43
C GLY A 137 38.19 -27.87 -0.76
N GLY A 138 39.32 -27.24 -0.44
CA GLY A 138 39.32 -25.89 0.12
C GLY A 138 38.66 -24.92 -0.87
N TYR A 139 37.61 -24.24 -0.41
CA TYR A 139 37.13 -23.03 -1.07
C TYR A 139 38.27 -22.02 -1.09
N GLN A 140 38.85 -21.75 -2.26
CA GLN A 140 39.57 -20.51 -2.47
C GLN A 140 38.53 -19.39 -2.63
N PRO A 141 38.50 -18.38 -1.75
CA PRO A 141 37.68 -17.20 -1.99
C PRO A 141 38.16 -16.52 -3.27
N SER A 142 37.23 -16.21 -4.16
CA SER A 142 37.45 -15.33 -5.30
C SER A 142 38.05 -14.00 -4.81
N GLU A 143 39.03 -13.46 -5.54
CA GLU A 143 39.79 -12.24 -5.23
C GLU A 143 38.94 -10.96 -5.05
N SER A 144 37.62 -11.03 -5.20
CA SER A 144 36.67 -9.94 -4.93
C SER A 144 36.25 -9.79 -3.45
N VAL A 145 36.46 -10.81 -2.60
CA VAL A 145 36.08 -10.76 -1.17
C VAL A 145 37.17 -10.08 -0.31
N ALA A 146 38.33 -9.77 -0.88
CA ALA A 146 39.52 -9.32 -0.15
C ALA A 146 39.65 -7.80 0.08
N ARG A 147 38.64 -6.98 -0.27
CA ARG A 147 38.69 -5.50 -0.14
C ARG A 147 37.72 -4.90 0.89
N ASP A 148 37.24 -5.68 1.85
CA ASP A 148 36.19 -5.22 2.80
C ASP A 148 36.72 -4.55 4.08
N VAL A 149 38.05 -4.43 4.24
CA VAL A 149 38.64 -3.70 5.37
C VAL A 149 38.90 -2.26 4.94
N LEU A 150 38.08 -1.33 5.45
CA LEU A 150 38.29 0.10 5.27
C LEU A 150 39.50 0.54 6.10
N ASP A 151 40.48 1.17 5.46
CA ASP A 151 41.60 1.78 6.18
C ASP A 151 41.23 3.17 6.75
N GLU A 152 42.06 3.69 7.65
CA GLU A 152 41.82 4.99 8.28
C GLU A 152 41.81 6.17 7.29
N VAL A 153 42.49 6.04 6.14
CA VAL A 153 42.59 7.09 5.14
C VAL A 153 41.28 7.17 4.37
N GLU A 154 40.76 6.03 3.92
CA GLU A 154 39.46 5.88 3.26
C GLU A 154 38.32 6.33 4.19
N ILE A 155 38.32 5.87 5.44
CA ILE A 155 37.31 6.26 6.45
C ILE A 155 37.29 7.78 6.63
N ARG A 156 38.46 8.40 6.75
CA ARG A 156 38.57 9.86 6.91
C ARG A 156 38.09 10.58 5.66
N GLN A 157 38.42 10.09 4.46
CA GLN A 157 37.99 10.70 3.21
C GLN A 157 36.46 10.66 3.05
N LEU A 158 35.83 9.54 3.38
CA LEU A 158 34.36 9.40 3.37
C LEU A 158 33.69 10.40 4.33
N LEU A 159 34.26 10.57 5.53
CA LEU A 159 33.75 11.54 6.49
C LEU A 159 33.92 12.98 5.99
N ILE A 160 35.08 13.33 5.42
CA ILE A 160 35.33 14.67 4.87
C ILE A 160 34.33 14.99 3.76
N ASP A 161 34.13 14.05 2.84
CA ASP A 161 33.18 14.21 1.74
C ASP A 161 31.75 14.41 2.26
N HIS A 162 31.30 13.56 3.19
CA HIS A 162 29.97 13.69 3.79
C HIS A 162 29.76 15.02 4.52
N VAL A 163 30.76 15.48 5.28
CA VAL A 163 30.70 16.76 6.01
C VAL A 163 30.75 17.94 5.04
N GLY A 164 31.54 17.85 3.97
CA GLY A 164 31.66 18.89 2.94
C GLY A 164 30.33 19.21 2.25
N HIS A 165 29.44 18.23 2.13
CA HIS A 165 28.09 18.41 1.58
C HIS A 165 27.10 19.07 2.57
N ARG A 166 27.49 19.37 3.81
CA ARG A 166 26.62 19.97 4.84
C ARG A 166 27.13 21.35 5.27
N CYS A 167 26.47 22.40 4.77
CA CYS A 167 26.84 23.81 4.98
C CYS A 167 27.03 24.21 6.46
N CYS A 168 26.32 23.56 7.41
CA CYS A 168 26.32 23.95 8.81
C CYS A 168 27.23 23.06 9.68
N TRP A 169 28.07 22.22 9.08
CA TRP A 169 29.01 21.36 9.80
C TRP A 169 30.44 21.87 9.58
N GLY A 170 31.16 22.13 10.66
CA GLY A 170 32.56 22.56 10.59
C GLY A 170 33.47 21.40 10.18
N SER A 171 34.46 21.63 9.33
CA SER A 171 35.35 20.57 8.81
C SER A 171 36.39 20.05 9.81
N ARG A 172 36.66 20.81 10.89
CA ARG A 172 37.72 20.51 11.86
C ARG A 172 37.64 19.11 12.49
N PRO A 173 36.48 18.63 12.98
CA PRO A 173 36.39 17.27 13.53
C PRO A 173 36.70 16.19 12.50
N ALA A 174 36.28 16.36 11.24
CA ALA A 174 36.57 15.39 10.18
C ALA A 174 38.06 15.37 9.79
N LEU A 175 38.69 16.54 9.71
CA LEU A 175 40.07 16.68 9.25
C LEU A 175 41.11 16.35 10.33
N MET A 176 40.84 16.73 11.59
CA MET A 176 41.87 16.81 12.62
C MET A 176 41.67 15.87 13.82
N TRP A 177 40.48 15.32 14.04
CA TRP A 177 40.29 14.42 15.19
C TRP A 177 40.95 13.06 14.90
N ASN A 178 41.38 12.39 15.95
CA ASN A 178 42.00 11.08 15.84
C ASN A 178 40.91 10.01 15.83
N ILE A 179 41.07 9.01 14.95
CA ILE A 179 40.26 7.80 15.01
C ILE A 179 40.77 6.99 16.20
N THR A 180 39.87 6.69 17.15
CA THR A 180 40.22 5.98 18.38
C THR A 180 39.68 4.56 18.42
N SER A 181 38.58 4.28 17.70
CA SER A 181 38.08 2.92 17.52
C SER A 181 37.43 2.76 16.15
N ILE A 182 37.58 1.55 15.60
CA ILE A 182 36.91 1.05 14.39
C ILE A 182 36.30 -0.29 14.79
N GLU A 183 34.98 -0.40 14.73
CA GLU A 183 34.21 -1.56 15.16
C GLU A 183 33.33 -2.06 14.01
N ASP A 184 33.50 -3.31 13.61
CA ASP A 184 32.62 -3.95 12.63
C ASP A 184 31.33 -4.42 13.31
N CYS A 185 30.23 -3.81 12.89
CA CYS A 185 28.90 -3.90 13.51
C CYS A 185 27.86 -4.42 12.51
N ASN A 186 28.22 -5.42 11.70
CA ASN A 186 27.38 -5.97 10.62
C ASN A 186 25.92 -6.15 11.03
N VAL A 187 25.02 -5.83 10.08
CA VAL A 187 23.58 -5.82 10.28
C VAL A 187 22.93 -6.79 9.31
N TYR A 188 22.01 -7.62 9.80
CA TYR A 188 21.24 -8.52 8.94
C TYR A 188 19.90 -7.89 8.59
N VAL A 189 19.55 -7.93 7.32
CA VAL A 189 18.27 -7.44 6.79
C VAL A 189 17.54 -8.61 6.17
N GLY A 190 16.36 -8.91 6.69
CA GLY A 190 15.50 -9.97 6.21
C GLY A 190 14.26 -9.37 5.55
N THR A 191 13.92 -9.88 4.36
CA THR A 191 12.73 -9.46 3.61
C THR A 191 11.93 -10.69 3.22
N LEU A 192 10.63 -10.68 3.53
CA LEU A 192 9.65 -11.61 2.99
C LEU A 192 8.73 -10.83 2.05
N GLU A 193 8.80 -11.14 0.77
CA GLU A 193 7.90 -10.63 -0.25
C GLU A 193 6.82 -11.68 -0.55
N THR A 194 5.56 -11.31 -0.44
CA THR A 194 4.42 -12.13 -0.82
C THR A 194 3.76 -11.51 -2.04
N PHE A 195 3.92 -12.15 -3.19
CA PHE A 195 3.32 -11.73 -4.45
C PHE A 195 1.90 -12.27 -4.56
N ILE A 196 0.94 -11.37 -4.68
CA ILE A 196 -0.49 -11.70 -4.65
C ILE A 196 -1.21 -11.18 -5.90
N GLU A 197 -2.30 -11.84 -6.23
CA GLU A 197 -3.26 -11.44 -7.25
C GLU A 197 -4.62 -11.23 -6.59
N GLU A 198 -5.22 -10.07 -6.80
CA GLU A 198 -6.58 -9.72 -6.40
C GLU A 198 -7.46 -9.62 -7.64
N ARG A 199 -8.69 -10.16 -7.55
CA ARG A 199 -9.69 -10.00 -8.60
C ARG A 199 -11.02 -9.56 -8.00
N ASP A 200 -11.60 -8.50 -8.55
CA ASP A 200 -12.94 -8.03 -8.23
C ASP A 200 -13.74 -7.69 -9.50
N ILE A 201 -15.07 -7.63 -9.38
CA ILE A 201 -15.97 -7.34 -10.51
C ILE A 201 -16.54 -5.95 -10.34
N VAL A 202 -16.34 -5.11 -11.36
CA VAL A 202 -16.91 -3.77 -11.47
C VAL A 202 -17.95 -3.79 -12.60
N THR A 203 -19.16 -3.32 -12.30
CA THR A 203 -20.20 -3.16 -13.32
C THR A 203 -20.09 -1.77 -13.93
N LYS A 204 -19.81 -1.70 -15.23
CA LYS A 204 -19.88 -0.44 -16.00
C LYS A 204 -21.25 -0.34 -16.66
N LYS A 205 -21.90 0.82 -16.54
CA LYS A 205 -23.20 1.10 -17.16
C LYS A 205 -23.09 2.28 -18.12
N GLU A 206 -23.57 2.11 -19.34
CA GLU A 206 -23.56 3.16 -20.37
C GLU A 206 -24.95 3.26 -21.03
N PRO A 207 -25.37 4.42 -21.55
CA PRO A 207 -26.62 4.54 -22.31
C PRO A 207 -26.68 3.56 -23.47
N TYR A 208 -27.78 2.81 -23.58
CA TYR A 208 -27.97 1.86 -24.67
C TYR A 208 -28.90 2.44 -25.74
N GLU A 209 -28.32 2.81 -26.88
CA GLU A 209 -29.07 3.31 -28.03
C GLU A 209 -29.70 2.17 -28.84
N SER A 210 -28.85 1.31 -29.40
CA SER A 210 -29.22 0.12 -30.16
C SER A 210 -27.96 -0.69 -30.49
N GLY A 211 -28.09 -1.97 -30.84
CA GLY A 211 -26.98 -2.78 -31.29
C GLY A 211 -27.13 -4.26 -30.94
N LYS A 212 -26.16 -5.06 -31.38
CA LYS A 212 -26.02 -6.44 -30.89
C LYS A 212 -25.11 -6.40 -29.67
N ILE A 213 -25.61 -6.89 -28.54
CA ILE A 213 -24.82 -7.03 -27.31
C ILE A 213 -24.18 -8.41 -27.24
N ASP A 214 -23.06 -8.54 -26.55
CA ASP A 214 -22.46 -9.81 -26.14
C ASP A 214 -23.06 -10.30 -24.82
N GLY A 215 -24.30 -10.78 -24.90
CA GLY A 215 -25.05 -11.28 -23.76
C GLY A 215 -24.91 -12.79 -23.54
N ARG A 216 -25.64 -13.27 -22.53
CA ARG A 216 -25.65 -14.69 -22.11
C ARG A 216 -26.16 -15.65 -23.19
N ASP A 217 -26.83 -15.13 -24.20
CA ASP A 217 -27.28 -15.89 -25.38
C ASP A 217 -26.11 -16.37 -26.25
N LYS A 218 -24.96 -15.70 -26.18
CA LYS A 218 -23.76 -16.05 -26.97
C LYS A 218 -22.79 -16.99 -26.24
N GLY A 219 -22.99 -17.21 -24.95
CA GLY A 219 -22.16 -18.11 -24.14
C GLY A 219 -22.34 -17.92 -22.64
N PRO A 220 -21.73 -18.81 -21.83
CA PRO A 220 -21.76 -18.67 -20.37
C PRO A 220 -20.91 -17.47 -19.92
N VAL A 221 -21.37 -16.80 -18.87
CA VAL A 221 -20.58 -15.76 -18.18
C VAL A 221 -19.55 -16.44 -17.30
N LEU A 222 -18.28 -16.17 -17.56
CA LEU A 222 -17.17 -16.72 -16.78
C LEU A 222 -17.08 -16.09 -15.39
N GLY A 223 -16.69 -16.89 -14.41
CA GLY A 223 -16.27 -16.40 -13.10
C GLY A 223 -14.98 -15.59 -13.20
N VAL A 224 -14.80 -14.62 -12.30
CA VAL A 224 -13.63 -13.71 -12.34
C VAL A 224 -12.29 -14.44 -12.31
N TRP A 225 -12.21 -15.60 -11.65
CA TRP A 225 -11.02 -16.45 -11.57
C TRP A 225 -10.86 -17.43 -12.74
N GLU A 226 -11.87 -17.58 -13.58
CA GLU A 226 -11.84 -18.44 -14.77
C GLU A 226 -11.31 -17.70 -16.01
N LEU A 227 -11.17 -16.37 -15.92
CA LEU A 227 -10.58 -15.56 -16.98
C LEU A 227 -9.11 -15.94 -17.20
N ASP A 228 -8.76 -16.24 -18.45
CA ASP A 228 -7.38 -16.43 -18.87
C ASP A 228 -6.69 -15.05 -18.99
N LEU A 229 -5.72 -14.82 -18.12
CA LEU A 229 -4.95 -13.57 -18.03
C LEU A 229 -3.45 -13.81 -18.22
N ARG A 230 -3.06 -14.93 -18.85
CA ARG A 230 -1.64 -15.26 -19.06
C ARG A 230 -0.88 -14.16 -19.82
N SER A 231 -1.51 -13.53 -20.81
CA SER A 231 -0.91 -12.42 -21.55
C SER A 231 -0.72 -11.15 -20.72
N GLU A 232 -1.56 -10.96 -19.69
CA GLU A 232 -1.52 -9.80 -18.80
C GLU A 232 -0.66 -10.05 -17.56
N PHE A 233 -0.20 -11.29 -17.33
CA PHE A 233 0.54 -11.64 -16.13
C PHE A 233 1.89 -10.90 -16.08
N PRO A 234 2.18 -10.13 -15.01
CA PRO A 234 3.46 -9.43 -14.88
C PRO A 234 4.61 -10.37 -14.52
N LEU A 235 5.83 -9.84 -14.57
CA LEU A 235 6.95 -10.47 -13.88
C LEU A 235 6.65 -10.61 -12.37
N LEU A 236 7.16 -11.67 -11.76
CA LEU A 236 6.96 -11.89 -10.32
C LEU A 236 7.62 -10.78 -9.50
N PHE A 237 6.97 -10.45 -8.38
CA PHE A 237 7.45 -9.45 -7.42
C PHE A 237 7.53 -8.01 -7.97
N VAL A 238 6.70 -7.67 -8.97
CA VAL A 238 6.47 -6.26 -9.31
C VAL A 238 5.80 -5.54 -8.13
N PRO A 239 6.08 -4.25 -7.89
CA PRO A 239 5.43 -3.51 -6.82
C PRO A 239 3.91 -3.53 -6.95
N GLU A 240 3.41 -3.18 -8.13
CA GLU A 240 1.98 -3.17 -8.47
C GLU A 240 1.77 -3.21 -10.00
N LYS A 241 0.73 -3.90 -10.46
CA LYS A 241 0.18 -3.85 -11.82
C LYS A 241 -1.33 -4.03 -11.75
N GLU A 242 -2.07 -3.22 -12.50
CA GLU A 242 -3.53 -3.31 -12.57
C GLU A 242 -4.00 -3.40 -14.01
N VAL A 243 -5.06 -4.18 -14.27
CA VAL A 243 -5.72 -4.29 -15.57
C VAL A 243 -7.23 -4.39 -15.41
N MET A 244 -7.95 -3.88 -16.42
CA MET A 244 -9.40 -3.94 -16.51
C MET A 244 -9.78 -4.75 -17.76
N VAL A 245 -10.40 -5.91 -17.57
CA VAL A 245 -10.73 -6.85 -18.64
C VAL A 245 -12.23 -7.08 -18.67
N LYS A 246 -12.86 -6.94 -19.84
CA LYS A 246 -14.29 -7.25 -20.00
C LYS A 246 -14.53 -8.73 -19.75
N ILE A 247 -15.56 -9.06 -18.96
CA ILE A 247 -15.99 -10.44 -18.79
C ILE A 247 -16.83 -10.82 -20.02
N PRO A 248 -16.42 -11.82 -20.82
CA PRO A 248 -17.17 -12.23 -22.01
C PRO A 248 -18.61 -12.60 -21.69
N HIS A 249 -19.52 -12.32 -22.64
CA HIS A 249 -20.95 -12.68 -22.57
C HIS A 249 -21.72 -12.07 -21.39
N SER A 250 -21.14 -11.09 -20.68
CA SER A 250 -21.73 -10.48 -19.49
C SER A 250 -22.50 -9.20 -19.75
N GLU A 251 -22.69 -8.81 -21.01
CA GLU A 251 -23.50 -7.64 -21.35
C GLU A 251 -24.99 -7.92 -21.10
N VAL A 252 -25.65 -6.99 -20.40
CA VAL A 252 -27.09 -7.06 -20.11
C VAL A 252 -27.69 -5.68 -20.32
N ILE A 253 -28.83 -5.64 -21.02
CA ILE A 253 -29.63 -4.42 -21.12
C ILE A 253 -30.51 -4.32 -19.87
N GLU A 254 -30.31 -3.27 -19.10
CA GLU A 254 -31.10 -2.95 -17.92
C GLU A 254 -32.00 -1.74 -18.20
N LYS A 255 -33.16 -1.70 -17.54
CA LYS A 255 -33.95 -0.47 -17.49
C LYS A 255 -33.17 0.58 -16.70
N CYS A 256 -33.13 1.80 -17.20
CA CYS A 256 -32.54 2.92 -16.47
C CYS A 256 -33.33 3.12 -15.17
N SER A 257 -32.71 2.88 -14.02
CA SER A 257 -33.31 3.02 -12.68
C SER A 257 -33.84 4.44 -12.43
N ASP A 258 -33.11 5.40 -12.96
CA ASP A 258 -33.30 6.82 -12.80
C ASP A 258 -34.58 7.37 -13.45
N CYS A 259 -35.01 6.77 -14.56
CA CYS A 259 -36.26 7.14 -15.25
C CYS A 259 -37.23 5.95 -15.34
N GLU A 260 -36.94 4.85 -14.65
CA GLU A 260 -37.70 3.59 -14.70
C GLU A 260 -38.00 3.08 -16.12
N GLY A 261 -37.07 3.28 -17.06
CA GLY A 261 -37.30 2.90 -18.46
C GLY A 261 -37.99 3.94 -19.34
N ARG A 262 -38.45 5.08 -18.80
CA ARG A 262 -39.24 6.07 -19.56
C ARG A 262 -38.42 6.96 -20.51
N GLY A 263 -37.12 7.11 -20.30
CA GLY A 263 -36.26 8.04 -21.05
C GLY A 263 -36.42 9.51 -20.63
N GLU A 264 -37.52 9.88 -19.97
CA GLU A 264 -37.76 11.22 -19.42
C GLU A 264 -37.96 11.18 -17.89
N LYS A 265 -37.63 12.28 -17.22
CA LYS A 265 -37.80 12.50 -15.78
C LYS A 265 -38.67 13.75 -15.54
N PRO A 266 -39.45 13.82 -14.46
CA PRO A 266 -40.11 15.05 -14.04
C PRO A 266 -39.13 16.22 -13.97
N CYS A 267 -39.52 17.37 -14.52
CA CYS A 267 -38.70 18.57 -14.48
C CYS A 267 -38.49 18.99 -13.01
N PRO A 268 -37.24 19.08 -12.51
CA PRO A 268 -36.98 19.36 -11.10
C PRO A 268 -37.42 20.78 -10.72
N THR A 269 -37.49 21.71 -11.68
CA THR A 269 -37.98 23.07 -11.45
C THR A 269 -39.51 23.13 -11.32
N CYS A 270 -40.24 22.37 -12.14
CA CYS A 270 -41.70 22.39 -12.16
C CYS A 270 -42.33 21.49 -11.09
N ASN A 271 -41.62 20.45 -10.66
CA ASN A 271 -42.13 19.37 -9.82
C ASN A 271 -41.25 19.14 -8.58
N ALA A 272 -40.62 20.20 -8.07
CA ALA A 272 -39.83 20.13 -6.84
C ALA A 272 -40.69 19.61 -5.67
N GLY A 273 -40.21 18.57 -4.98
CA GLY A 273 -40.90 17.99 -3.81
C GLY A 273 -42.14 17.16 -4.13
N GLN A 274 -42.38 16.82 -5.40
CA GLN A 274 -43.51 15.98 -5.80
C GLN A 274 -43.15 14.49 -5.74
N GLU A 275 -44.15 13.63 -5.46
CA GLU A 275 -43.97 12.17 -5.41
C GLU A 275 -43.57 11.57 -6.76
N HIS A 276 -42.80 10.49 -6.72
CA HIS A 276 -42.34 9.75 -7.90
C HIS A 276 -43.54 9.25 -8.72
N GLY A 277 -43.51 9.47 -10.04
CA GLY A 277 -44.54 8.99 -10.98
C GLY A 277 -45.58 10.03 -11.41
N PHE A 278 -45.66 11.19 -10.76
CA PHE A 278 -46.56 12.28 -11.16
C PHE A 278 -45.78 13.52 -11.57
N TYR A 279 -46.24 14.19 -12.63
CA TYR A 279 -45.68 15.47 -13.07
C TYR A 279 -46.78 16.43 -13.53
N LYS A 280 -46.51 17.72 -13.39
CA LYS A 280 -47.35 18.81 -13.84
C LYS A 280 -46.82 19.32 -15.18
N ALA A 281 -47.61 19.11 -16.22
CA ALA A 281 -47.40 19.77 -17.50
C ALA A 281 -47.85 21.24 -17.44
N ASN A 282 -47.51 22.00 -18.48
CA ASN A 282 -47.92 23.39 -18.73
C ASN A 282 -47.56 24.38 -17.61
N GLN A 283 -46.54 24.07 -16.81
CA GLN A 283 -46.04 25.01 -15.81
C GLN A 283 -45.36 26.20 -16.51
N MET A 284 -45.81 27.39 -16.14
CA MET A 284 -45.33 28.66 -16.66
C MET A 284 -44.75 29.47 -15.49
N THR A 285 -43.67 30.20 -15.73
CA THR A 285 -43.05 31.09 -14.74
C THR A 285 -43.44 32.53 -15.03
N ARG A 286 -43.52 33.37 -13.99
CA ARG A 286 -43.75 34.81 -14.20
C ARG A 286 -42.58 35.39 -14.99
N CYS A 287 -42.89 36.18 -16.01
CA CYS A 287 -41.87 36.89 -16.77
C CYS A 287 -41.13 37.83 -15.82
N SER A 288 -39.82 37.66 -15.71
CA SER A 288 -38.97 38.44 -14.82
C SER A 288 -38.89 39.92 -15.22
N ALA A 289 -39.01 40.25 -16.52
CA ALA A 289 -38.95 41.63 -16.97
C ALA A 289 -40.21 42.45 -16.66
N CYS A 290 -41.40 41.86 -16.78
CA CYS A 290 -42.65 42.58 -16.50
C CYS A 290 -43.33 42.15 -15.19
N HIS A 291 -42.67 41.27 -14.41
CA HIS A 291 -43.17 40.70 -13.16
C HIS A 291 -44.59 40.11 -13.24
N GLY A 292 -44.98 39.58 -14.40
CA GLY A 292 -46.33 39.04 -14.61
C GLY A 292 -47.33 39.97 -15.30
N ARG A 293 -47.01 41.26 -15.51
CA ARG A 293 -47.97 42.22 -16.10
C ARG A 293 -48.18 42.07 -17.60
N GLY A 294 -47.19 41.54 -18.32
CA GLY A 294 -47.18 41.58 -19.79
C GLY A 294 -46.82 42.94 -20.38
N LEU A 295 -46.63 43.96 -19.55
CA LEU A 295 -46.30 45.34 -19.93
C LEU A 295 -45.05 45.83 -19.19
N LEU A 296 -44.29 46.72 -19.83
CA LEU A 296 -43.15 47.43 -19.25
C LEU A 296 -43.54 48.90 -19.09
N ALA A 297 -43.50 49.40 -17.85
CA ALA A 297 -43.80 50.79 -17.53
C ALA A 297 -42.57 51.66 -17.78
N HIS A 298 -42.74 52.74 -18.53
CA HIS A 298 -41.71 53.74 -18.82
C HIS A 298 -41.79 54.92 -17.85
N GLN A 299 -40.70 55.68 -17.74
CA GLN A 299 -40.62 56.84 -16.84
C GLN A 299 -41.56 57.99 -17.23
N ASP A 300 -41.99 58.04 -18.49
CA ASP A 300 -42.95 59.00 -19.03
C ASP A 300 -44.42 58.60 -18.75
N GLY A 301 -44.65 57.48 -18.06
CA GLY A 301 -45.98 56.97 -17.74
C GLY A 301 -46.64 56.14 -18.85
N SER A 302 -45.95 55.91 -19.96
CA SER A 302 -46.43 55.02 -21.03
C SER A 302 -46.13 53.55 -20.71
N ASP A 303 -46.98 52.64 -21.20
CA ASP A 303 -46.76 51.19 -21.11
C ASP A 303 -46.44 50.63 -22.51
N SER A 304 -45.37 49.84 -22.64
CA SER A 304 -45.12 49.05 -23.84
C SER A 304 -45.33 47.56 -23.59
N VAL A 305 -45.73 46.84 -24.65
CA VAL A 305 -45.86 45.38 -24.57
C VAL A 305 -44.51 44.76 -24.26
N CYS A 306 -44.44 43.93 -23.23
CA CYS A 306 -43.22 43.23 -22.87
C CYS A 306 -42.85 42.24 -23.98
N GLY A 307 -41.75 42.53 -24.70
CA GLY A 307 -41.26 41.70 -25.80
C GLY A 307 -40.75 40.33 -25.37
N MET A 308 -40.30 40.15 -24.11
CA MET A 308 -39.85 38.85 -23.64
C MET A 308 -40.98 37.82 -23.54
N CYS A 309 -42.18 38.24 -23.10
CA CYS A 309 -43.34 37.35 -22.98
C CYS A 309 -44.42 37.62 -24.04
N ASN A 310 -44.17 38.51 -25.01
CA ASN A 310 -45.14 38.98 -26.00
C ASN A 310 -46.51 39.34 -25.37
N GLY A 311 -46.48 40.15 -24.30
CA GLY A 311 -47.71 40.58 -23.63
C GLY A 311 -48.38 39.57 -22.70
N LYS A 312 -47.92 38.32 -22.63
CA LYS A 312 -48.58 37.26 -21.83
C LYS A 312 -48.32 37.31 -20.33
N GLY A 313 -47.29 38.03 -19.89
CA GLY A 313 -46.84 38.09 -18.49
C GLY A 313 -46.17 36.81 -17.98
N MET A 314 -46.26 35.71 -18.71
CA MET A 314 -45.75 34.39 -18.30
C MET A 314 -44.82 33.82 -19.37
N LEU A 315 -43.80 33.08 -18.96
CA LEU A 315 -42.82 32.42 -19.81
C LEU A 315 -42.89 30.91 -19.61
N PRO A 316 -42.60 30.09 -20.64
CA PRO A 316 -42.48 28.67 -20.45
C PRO A 316 -41.31 28.35 -19.52
N CYS A 317 -41.39 27.24 -18.79
CA CYS A 317 -40.29 26.82 -17.94
C CYS A 317 -39.03 26.59 -18.79
N ILE A 318 -37.94 27.28 -18.45
CA ILE A 318 -36.66 27.23 -19.21
C ILE A 318 -36.07 25.82 -19.28
N ALA A 319 -36.32 24.99 -18.26
CA ALA A 319 -35.73 23.65 -18.18
C ALA A 319 -36.49 22.61 -19.00
N CYS A 320 -37.82 22.75 -19.17
CA CYS A 320 -38.66 21.74 -19.83
C CYS A 320 -39.54 22.27 -20.97
N GLY A 321 -39.48 23.57 -21.29
CA GLY A 321 -40.36 24.20 -22.27
C GLY A 321 -41.85 24.05 -21.90
N SER A 322 -42.17 24.06 -20.61
CA SER A 322 -43.51 23.77 -20.07
C SER A 322 -44.05 22.35 -20.30
N ARG A 323 -43.26 21.40 -20.83
CA ARG A 323 -43.69 19.99 -20.93
C ARG A 323 -43.83 19.32 -19.56
N GLY A 324 -43.15 19.83 -18.54
CA GLY A 324 -43.11 19.23 -17.21
C GLY A 324 -42.16 18.03 -17.08
N LEU A 325 -41.54 17.60 -18.19
CA LEU A 325 -40.58 16.51 -18.29
C LEU A 325 -39.27 17.01 -18.92
N VAL A 326 -38.16 16.41 -18.51
CA VAL A 326 -36.82 16.63 -19.08
C VAL A 326 -36.23 15.30 -19.48
N THR A 327 -35.37 15.29 -20.51
CA THR A 327 -34.67 14.08 -20.93
C THR A 327 -33.82 13.54 -19.77
N CYS A 328 -33.88 12.23 -19.55
CA CYS A 328 -33.04 11.58 -18.57
C CYS A 328 -31.57 11.71 -18.99
N ASN A 329 -30.76 12.35 -18.16
CA ASN A 329 -29.32 12.50 -18.37
C ASN A 329 -28.56 11.16 -18.29
N THR A 330 -28.99 10.27 -17.40
CA THR A 330 -28.31 8.98 -17.14
C THR A 330 -28.36 8.01 -18.32
N CYS A 331 -29.50 7.92 -19.00
CA CYS A 331 -29.66 7.08 -20.19
C CYS A 331 -29.81 7.90 -21.48
N THR A 332 -29.52 9.21 -21.42
CA THR A 332 -29.62 10.14 -22.56
C THR A 332 -30.93 10.05 -23.36
N GLY A 333 -32.04 9.73 -22.70
CA GLY A 333 -33.35 9.58 -23.35
C GLY A 333 -33.73 8.17 -23.81
N TYR A 334 -32.80 7.21 -23.84
CA TYR A 334 -33.07 5.86 -24.36
C TYR A 334 -33.86 4.97 -23.41
N GLY A 335 -33.98 5.34 -22.13
CA GLY A 335 -34.68 4.55 -21.11
C GLY A 335 -33.93 3.28 -20.69
N SER A 336 -32.86 2.89 -21.38
CA SER A 336 -32.11 1.66 -21.11
C SER A 336 -30.61 1.93 -20.97
N LEU A 337 -29.94 1.06 -20.22
CA LEU A 337 -28.50 1.09 -19.98
C LEU A 337 -27.92 -0.27 -20.34
N LEU A 338 -26.76 -0.29 -20.99
CA LEU A 338 -25.95 -1.48 -21.18
C LEU A 338 -25.06 -1.65 -19.95
N ALA A 339 -25.32 -2.69 -19.17
CA ALA A 339 -24.48 -3.11 -18.06
C ALA A 339 -23.47 -4.15 -18.54
N GLN A 340 -22.19 -3.91 -18.32
CA GLN A 340 -21.08 -4.81 -18.63
C GLN A 340 -20.30 -5.11 -17.36
N SER A 341 -20.12 -6.39 -17.04
CA SER A 341 -19.19 -6.79 -15.97
C SER A 341 -17.75 -6.70 -16.47
N ILE A 342 -16.91 -6.01 -15.71
CA ILE A 342 -15.48 -5.83 -15.96
C ILE A 342 -14.74 -6.45 -14.78
N ALA A 343 -13.80 -7.34 -15.06
CA ALA A 343 -12.87 -7.84 -14.07
C ALA A 343 -11.77 -6.80 -13.85
N HIS A 344 -11.64 -6.37 -12.61
CA HIS A 344 -10.54 -5.55 -12.14
C HIS A 344 -9.53 -6.47 -11.47
N VAL A 345 -8.32 -6.54 -12.04
CA VAL A 345 -7.29 -7.50 -11.63
C VAL A 345 -6.04 -6.75 -11.24
N ARG A 346 -5.54 -7.02 -10.03
CA ARG A 346 -4.41 -6.32 -9.42
C ARG A 346 -3.37 -7.31 -8.94
N TRP A 347 -2.16 -7.20 -9.43
CA TRP A 347 -0.99 -7.92 -8.91
C TRP A 347 -0.16 -6.96 -8.08
N LYS A 348 0.22 -7.36 -6.87
CA LYS A 348 1.08 -6.53 -6.00
C LYS A 348 1.95 -7.38 -5.10
N THR A 349 3.02 -6.76 -4.62
CA THR A 349 3.95 -7.38 -3.69
C THR A 349 3.79 -6.79 -2.30
N LEU A 350 3.38 -7.62 -1.35
CA LEU A 350 3.42 -7.28 0.06
C LEU A 350 4.84 -7.54 0.56
N SER A 351 5.48 -6.58 1.23
CA SER A 351 6.86 -6.71 1.71
C SER A 351 6.91 -6.53 3.23
N ALA A 352 7.27 -7.59 3.95
CA ALA A 352 7.64 -7.52 5.36
C ALA A 352 9.17 -7.44 5.45
N ARG A 353 9.67 -6.50 6.25
CA ARG A 353 11.12 -6.33 6.47
C ARG A 353 11.43 -6.37 7.95
N LYS A 354 12.57 -6.96 8.29
CA LYS A 354 13.13 -7.00 9.63
C LYS A 354 14.61 -6.69 9.57
N VAL A 355 15.09 -6.05 10.63
CA VAL A 355 16.51 -5.74 10.82
C VAL A 355 16.97 -6.38 12.12
N SER A 356 18.10 -7.09 12.07
CA SER A 356 18.83 -7.55 13.25
C SER A 356 20.17 -6.83 13.27
N ALA A 357 20.22 -5.76 14.05
CA ALA A 357 21.42 -4.95 14.25
C ALA A 357 22.13 -5.35 15.55
N THR A 358 23.46 -5.44 15.49
CA THR A 358 24.27 -5.60 16.70
C THR A 358 24.20 -4.33 17.56
N ARG A 359 24.54 -4.45 18.86
CA ARG A 359 24.51 -3.32 19.80
C ARG A 359 25.30 -2.09 19.30
N GLY A 360 26.38 -2.31 18.54
CA GLY A 360 27.19 -1.23 17.97
C GLY A 360 26.44 -0.38 16.93
N ALA A 361 25.54 -1.01 16.15
CA ALA A 361 24.75 -0.36 15.10
C ALA A 361 23.34 0.07 15.53
N ALA A 362 22.95 -0.18 16.79
CA ALA A 362 21.60 0.07 17.29
C ALA A 362 21.14 1.55 17.26
N SER A 363 22.07 2.50 17.13
CA SER A 363 21.73 3.93 16.99
C SER A 363 21.43 4.37 15.56
N VAL A 364 21.58 3.49 14.57
CA VAL A 364 21.28 3.76 13.17
C VAL A 364 19.84 3.31 12.88
N PRO A 365 18.98 4.17 12.30
CA PRO A 365 17.60 3.81 11.97
C PRO A 365 17.50 2.66 10.95
N GLU A 366 16.46 1.84 11.08
CA GLU A 366 16.23 0.68 10.18
C GLU A 366 16.08 1.09 8.71
N GLU A 367 15.53 2.28 8.45
CA GLU A 367 15.33 2.80 7.09
C GLU A 367 16.65 3.02 6.36
N VAL A 368 17.74 3.27 7.10
CA VAL A 368 19.09 3.35 6.51
C VAL A 368 19.49 1.97 5.99
N PHE A 369 19.27 0.91 6.78
CA PHE A 369 19.60 -0.46 6.39
C PHE A 369 18.70 -1.00 5.28
N HIS A 370 17.43 -0.62 5.24
CA HIS A 370 16.51 -1.00 4.15
C HIS A 370 16.91 -0.47 2.77
N ARG A 371 17.71 0.59 2.72
CA ARG A 371 18.23 1.19 1.48
C ARG A 371 19.67 0.79 1.17
N ALA A 372 20.40 0.31 2.17
CA ALA A 372 21.81 -0.02 2.06
C ALA A 372 22.04 -1.26 1.18
N LYS A 373 23.14 -1.24 0.42
CA LYS A 373 23.59 -2.41 -0.35
C LYS A 373 24.39 -3.36 0.54
N GLY A 374 24.07 -4.64 0.47
CA GLY A 374 24.73 -5.72 1.21
C GLY A 374 24.94 -6.97 0.34
N VAL A 375 25.42 -8.06 0.94
CA VAL A 375 25.51 -9.38 0.30
C VAL A 375 24.27 -10.20 0.65
N GLN A 376 23.63 -10.82 -0.34
CA GLN A 376 22.56 -11.79 -0.09
C GLN A 376 23.15 -13.10 0.42
N LEU A 377 22.72 -13.52 1.59
CA LEU A 377 23.05 -14.82 2.20
C LEU A 377 22.07 -15.92 1.75
N CYS A 378 20.81 -15.56 1.53
CA CYS A 378 19.84 -16.45 0.90
C CYS A 378 18.83 -15.67 0.06
N ASN A 379 18.30 -16.34 -0.96
CA ASN A 379 17.19 -15.87 -1.78
C ASN A 379 16.37 -17.10 -2.19
N ILE A 380 15.35 -17.42 -1.40
CA ILE A 380 14.52 -18.61 -1.56
C ILE A 380 13.17 -18.17 -2.11
N GLN A 381 12.74 -18.78 -3.21
CA GLN A 381 11.42 -18.57 -3.77
C GLN A 381 10.58 -19.85 -3.67
N ALA A 382 9.35 -19.73 -3.18
CA ALA A 382 8.41 -20.85 -3.05
C ALA A 382 6.98 -20.34 -3.17
N TYR A 383 5.98 -21.24 -3.20
CA TYR A 383 4.58 -20.84 -3.02
C TYR A 383 4.37 -20.22 -1.63
N GLN A 384 4.95 -20.85 -0.61
CA GLN A 384 5.02 -20.36 0.76
C GLN A 384 6.42 -20.64 1.29
N CYS A 385 7.13 -19.60 1.74
CA CYS A 385 8.49 -19.73 2.24
C CYS A 385 8.51 -20.23 3.69
N THR A 386 9.43 -21.15 3.97
CA THR A 386 9.82 -21.55 5.32
C THR A 386 11.12 -20.87 5.73
N PRO A 387 11.45 -20.84 7.04
CA PRO A 387 12.73 -20.30 7.48
C PRO A 387 13.90 -21.00 6.79
N ALA A 388 14.92 -20.21 6.43
CA ALA A 388 16.17 -20.69 5.87
C ALA A 388 17.03 -21.31 6.97
N PHE A 389 17.84 -22.31 6.59
CA PHE A 389 18.75 -22.98 7.49
C PHE A 389 20.20 -22.59 7.19
N PHE A 390 20.89 -22.06 8.20
CA PHE A 390 22.29 -21.70 8.23
C PHE A 390 23.00 -22.63 9.22
N ALA A 391 23.76 -23.59 8.71
CA ALA A 391 24.39 -24.64 9.52
C ALA A 391 25.28 -24.08 10.64
N ASP A 392 25.99 -22.99 10.35
CA ASP A 392 27.00 -22.42 11.25
C ASP A 392 26.49 -21.20 12.04
N SER A 393 25.19 -20.89 11.99
CA SER A 393 24.65 -19.69 12.65
C SER A 393 23.23 -19.88 13.18
N TYR A 394 23.15 -20.25 14.47
CA TYR A 394 21.89 -20.24 15.21
C TYR A 394 21.18 -18.87 15.20
N PRO A 395 21.88 -17.72 15.41
CA PRO A 395 21.22 -16.41 15.36
C PRO A 395 20.57 -16.11 14.00
N LEU A 396 21.18 -16.53 12.89
CA LEU A 396 20.58 -16.36 11.56
C LEU A 396 19.36 -17.26 11.34
N ASN A 397 19.35 -18.47 11.89
CA ASN A 397 18.17 -19.35 11.86
C ASN A 397 16.99 -18.74 12.63
N GLN A 398 17.27 -18.18 13.80
CA GLN A 398 16.26 -17.48 14.60
C GLN A 398 15.75 -16.23 13.86
N PHE A 399 16.66 -15.40 13.35
CA PHE A 399 16.29 -14.21 12.57
C PHE A 399 15.48 -14.56 11.34
N SER A 400 15.86 -15.60 10.61
CA SER A 400 15.08 -16.11 9.49
C SER A 400 13.66 -16.49 9.90
N SER A 401 13.51 -17.13 11.06
CA SER A 401 12.19 -17.50 11.58
C SER A 401 11.36 -16.25 11.91
N GLU A 402 11.98 -15.22 12.49
CA GLU A 402 11.33 -13.94 12.79
C GLU A 402 10.88 -13.19 11.53
N VAL A 403 11.65 -13.25 10.44
CA VAL A 403 11.27 -12.69 9.14
C VAL A 403 10.03 -13.42 8.61
N ILE A 404 10.01 -14.75 8.66
CA ILE A 404 8.88 -15.55 8.20
C ILE A 404 7.62 -15.34 9.05
N THR A 405 7.75 -15.18 10.37
CA THR A 405 6.60 -14.89 11.24
C THR A 405 6.07 -13.46 11.07
N SER A 406 6.87 -12.55 10.51
CA SER A 406 6.43 -11.20 10.15
C SER A 406 5.60 -11.10 8.87
N ARG A 407 5.24 -12.24 8.27
CA ARG A 407 4.38 -12.34 7.07
C ARG A 407 3.13 -11.47 7.20
N LEU A 408 2.92 -10.61 6.21
CA LEU A 408 1.77 -9.72 6.17
C LEU A 408 0.48 -10.50 5.87
N PRO A 409 -0.67 -10.08 6.44
CA PRO A 409 -1.94 -10.70 6.15
C PRO A 409 -2.32 -10.49 4.68
N VAL A 410 -2.80 -11.55 4.05
CA VAL A 410 -3.28 -11.53 2.67
C VAL A 410 -4.73 -11.05 2.65
N PRO A 411 -5.09 -10.06 1.82
CA PRO A 411 -6.47 -9.59 1.72
C PRO A 411 -7.42 -10.72 1.32
N PRO A 412 -8.66 -10.76 1.84
CA PRO A 412 -9.63 -11.81 1.51
C PRO A 412 -9.90 -12.03 0.01
N PRO A 413 -9.95 -11.00 -0.87
CA PRO A 413 -10.16 -11.22 -2.31
C PRO A 413 -8.87 -11.62 -3.05
N ALA A 414 -7.75 -11.81 -2.35
CA ALA A 414 -6.45 -12.10 -2.95
C ALA A 414 -6.11 -13.60 -2.94
N ARG A 415 -5.31 -14.03 -3.91
CA ARG A 415 -4.62 -15.31 -3.94
C ARG A 415 -3.11 -15.09 -3.88
N VAL A 416 -2.41 -15.85 -3.06
CA VAL A 416 -0.94 -15.90 -3.07
C VAL A 416 -0.49 -16.64 -4.31
N ILE A 417 0.45 -16.04 -5.04
CA ILE A 417 1.09 -16.67 -6.20
C ILE A 417 2.43 -17.26 -5.77
N SER A 418 3.27 -16.47 -5.12
CA SER A 418 4.61 -16.87 -4.71
C SER A 418 5.11 -15.98 -3.58
N GLU A 419 5.96 -16.55 -2.74
CA GLU A 419 6.77 -15.83 -1.77
C GLU A 419 8.24 -15.87 -2.15
N ARG A 420 8.96 -14.81 -1.77
CA ARG A 420 10.41 -14.71 -1.87
C ARG A 420 10.98 -14.24 -0.53
N HIS A 421 11.82 -15.08 0.05
CA HIS A 421 12.46 -14.86 1.34
C HIS A 421 13.96 -14.60 1.13
N ILE A 422 14.38 -13.40 1.50
CA ILE A 422 15.73 -12.89 1.28
C ILE A 422 16.34 -12.53 2.63
N ILE A 423 17.55 -13.02 2.89
CA ILE A 423 18.36 -12.57 4.02
C ILE A 423 19.65 -12.01 3.44
N SER A 424 19.98 -10.78 3.83
CA SER A 424 21.19 -10.09 3.42
C SER A 424 21.98 -9.63 4.63
N VAL A 425 23.29 -9.55 4.48
CA VAL A 425 24.18 -8.87 5.43
C VAL A 425 24.61 -7.53 4.86
N VAL A 426 24.41 -6.47 5.62
CA VAL A 426 24.87 -5.12 5.33
C VAL A 426 26.13 -4.90 6.18
N PRO A 427 27.31 -4.71 5.56
CA PRO A 427 28.51 -4.34 6.31
C PRO A 427 28.30 -2.98 6.95
N VAL A 428 28.64 -2.85 8.23
CA VAL A 428 28.53 -1.58 8.96
C VAL A 428 29.76 -1.40 9.80
N THR A 429 30.51 -0.32 9.55
CA THR A 429 31.69 0.01 10.35
C THR A 429 31.37 1.23 11.20
N ARG A 430 31.43 1.07 12.52
CA ARG A 430 31.30 2.18 13.47
C ARG A 430 32.68 2.73 13.77
N VAL A 431 32.84 4.03 13.57
CA VAL A 431 34.09 4.74 13.77
C VAL A 431 33.90 5.75 14.89
N THR A 432 34.75 5.70 15.91
CA THR A 432 34.76 6.71 16.98
C THR A 432 35.97 7.60 16.81
N MET A 433 35.73 8.91 16.79
CA MET A 433 36.77 9.92 16.74
C MET A 433 36.78 10.71 18.04
N ALA A 434 37.96 11.07 18.52
CA ALA A 434 38.12 11.85 19.73
C ALA A 434 39.17 12.95 19.58
N HIS A 435 38.94 14.04 20.30
CA HIS A 435 39.91 15.12 20.50
C HIS A 435 39.67 15.77 21.87
N ARG A 436 40.72 15.80 22.69
CA ARG A 436 40.64 16.25 24.10
C ARG A 436 39.56 15.48 24.87
N LYS A 437 38.58 16.18 25.46
CA LYS A 437 37.49 15.59 26.25
C LYS A 437 36.21 15.35 25.43
N GLN A 438 36.27 15.48 24.11
CA GLN A 438 35.12 15.29 23.23
C GLN A 438 35.34 14.10 22.32
N SER A 439 34.26 13.37 22.04
CA SER A 439 34.23 12.29 21.06
C SER A 439 32.88 12.26 20.36
N PHE A 440 32.86 11.71 19.15
CA PHE A 440 31.63 11.36 18.45
C PHE A 440 31.87 10.08 17.65
N SER A 441 30.77 9.38 17.33
CA SER A 441 30.82 8.21 16.47
C SER A 441 30.05 8.47 15.18
N PHE A 442 30.48 7.83 14.12
CA PHE A 442 29.76 7.76 12.84
C PHE A 442 29.81 6.35 12.29
N TYR A 443 28.99 6.10 11.27
CA TYR A 443 28.79 4.79 10.68
C TYR A 443 29.05 4.86 9.19
N VAL A 444 29.81 3.91 8.66
CA VAL A 444 29.90 3.64 7.22
C VAL A 444 29.02 2.44 6.95
N VAL A 445 28.00 2.59 6.09
CA VAL A 445 26.91 1.63 5.93
C VAL A 445 26.88 1.09 4.50
N GLY A 446 26.90 -0.24 4.39
CA GLY A 446 26.77 -0.98 3.14
C GLY A 446 27.95 -0.82 2.19
N TYR A 447 27.89 -1.55 1.07
CA TYR A 447 28.90 -1.46 0.00
C TYR A 447 28.87 -0.14 -0.77
N SER A 448 27.80 0.64 -0.61
CA SER A 448 27.76 2.03 -1.12
C SER A 448 28.57 3.00 -0.25
N ARG A 449 29.07 2.53 0.91
CA ARG A 449 29.89 3.29 1.87
C ARG A 449 29.21 4.59 2.31
N ASP A 450 27.89 4.52 2.52
CA ASP A 450 27.09 5.67 2.94
C ASP A 450 27.43 6.05 4.38
N VAL A 451 27.75 7.31 4.62
CA VAL A 451 28.08 7.81 5.95
C VAL A 451 26.81 8.23 6.69
N PHE A 452 26.58 7.67 7.87
CA PHE A 452 25.52 8.06 8.79
C PHE A 452 26.11 8.65 10.08
N ILE A 453 25.68 9.86 10.42
CA ILE A 453 26.12 10.60 11.60
C ILE A 453 24.89 11.14 12.31
N ARG A 454 24.70 10.77 13.57
CA ARG A 454 23.64 11.30 14.42
C ARG A 454 24.05 12.63 15.06
N ASP A 455 25.15 12.61 15.81
CA ASP A 455 25.56 13.72 16.67
C ASP A 455 26.94 14.25 16.27
N TYR A 456 26.97 15.09 15.22
CA TYR A 456 28.22 15.77 14.83
C TYR A 456 28.60 16.88 15.82
N PRO A 457 29.86 16.97 16.30
CA PRO A 457 30.25 17.86 17.40
C PRO A 457 30.42 19.33 17.01
N SER A 458 30.60 19.63 15.72
CA SER A 458 30.81 21.02 15.23
C SER A 458 29.67 21.43 14.30
N LYS A 459 28.51 21.79 14.88
CA LYS A 459 27.35 22.33 14.15
C LYS A 459 27.30 23.85 14.33
N PHE A 460 27.41 24.62 13.25
CA PHE A 460 27.30 26.07 13.27
C PHE A 460 26.54 26.56 12.03
N CYS A 461 25.40 27.24 12.25
CA CYS A 461 24.49 27.64 11.17
C CYS A 461 24.09 29.10 11.37
N TRP A 462 24.33 29.96 10.37
CA TRP A 462 24.07 31.41 10.44
C TRP A 462 22.63 31.80 10.09
N GLY A 463 21.68 30.85 10.16
CA GLY A 463 20.25 31.11 9.90
C GLY A 463 19.86 31.30 8.43
N LEU A 464 20.78 31.18 7.47
CA LEU A 464 20.53 31.35 6.02
C LEU A 464 20.69 30.05 5.21
N CYS A 465 20.86 28.89 5.85
CA CYS A 465 21.02 27.62 5.14
C CYS A 465 19.74 26.77 5.18
N CYS A 466 19.45 26.08 4.07
CA CYS A 466 18.30 25.18 3.88
C CYS A 466 18.31 23.93 4.79
N CYS A 467 19.31 23.74 5.67
CA CYS A 467 19.41 22.58 6.56
C CYS A 467 18.36 22.52 7.68
N PHE A 468 17.48 23.53 7.82
CA PHE A 468 16.44 23.56 8.85
C PHE A 468 15.36 22.46 8.67
N GLU A 469 15.19 21.91 7.47
CA GLU A 469 14.19 20.87 7.20
C GLU A 469 14.63 19.45 7.64
N TRP A 470 15.93 19.21 7.87
CA TRP A 470 16.47 17.87 8.22
C TRP A 470 16.64 17.62 9.73
N LEU A 471 16.42 18.61 10.58
CA LEU A 471 16.51 18.49 12.05
C LEU A 471 15.15 18.33 12.75
N GLY A 472 14.06 18.21 11.98
CA GLY A 472 12.70 18.05 12.48
C GLY A 472 12.02 16.80 11.94
N LYS A 473 12.55 15.62 12.29
CA LYS A 473 11.81 14.35 12.37
C LYS A 473 12.61 13.33 13.17
#